data_AF-R0DX21-F1
#
_entry.id   AF-R0DX21-F1
#
_cell.length_a   1.000
_cell.length_b   1.000
_cell.length_c   1.000
_cell.angle_alpha   90.00
_cell.angle_beta   90.00
_cell.angle_gamma   90.00
#
_symmetry.space_group_name_H-M   'P 1'
#
loop_
_entity.id
_entity.type
_entity.pdbx_description
1 polymer ?
#
loop_
_entity_poly.entity_id
_entity_poly.type
_entity_poly.pdbx_seq_one_letter_code
_entity_poly.pdbx_strand_id
1 'polypeptide(L)'
;MTSVFTVTEQAQRPARMDGTCFYCKQPIGSAHRSDCVLIVKSVRVRLTVEYEVLVPADSTPEMVEFHRNRSSWCANNTIEELQALANNPNGCLCDHAKFEFVAEAGEPTLREN
;
A
#
# COMPACT_ATOMS: atom_id res chain seq x y z
N MET A 1 1.11 -4.85 26.97
CA MET A 1 2.34 -5.65 27.00
C MET A 1 2.98 -5.53 25.64
N THR A 2 4.21 -5.06 25.53
CA THR A 2 4.92 -4.97 24.25
C THR A 2 5.27 -6.39 23.80
N SER A 3 4.68 -6.86 22.71
CA SER A 3 5.04 -8.16 22.14
C SER A 3 6.52 -8.15 21.74
N VAL A 4 7.29 -9.10 22.26
CA VAL A 4 8.70 -9.26 21.93
C VAL A 4 8.80 -10.15 20.70
N PHE A 5 9.31 -9.62 19.59
CA PHE A 5 9.54 -10.37 18.37
C PHE A 5 10.99 -10.88 18.34
N THR A 6 11.16 -12.19 18.20
CA THR A 6 12.49 -12.83 18.17
C THR A 6 13.05 -12.81 16.75
N VAL A 7 14.34 -12.51 16.62
CA VAL A 7 15.08 -12.61 15.35
C VAL A 7 15.20 -14.08 14.94
N THR A 8 14.71 -14.44 13.76
CA THR A 8 14.89 -15.78 13.18
C THR A 8 15.93 -15.78 12.06
N GLU A 9 16.25 -16.97 11.54
CA GLU A 9 17.09 -17.09 10.36
C GLU A 9 16.50 -16.38 9.12
N GLN A 10 15.18 -16.22 9.04
CA GLN A 10 14.50 -15.55 7.92
C GLN A 10 14.72 -14.04 7.89
N ALA A 11 15.09 -13.42 9.02
CA ALA A 11 15.50 -12.01 9.07
C ALA A 11 16.84 -11.75 8.37
N GLN A 12 17.59 -12.79 8.00
CA GLN A 12 18.79 -12.65 7.18
C GLN A 12 18.42 -12.42 5.71
N ARG A 13 19.37 -11.90 4.92
CA ARG A 13 19.22 -11.76 3.48
C ARG A 13 20.38 -12.48 2.79
N PRO A 14 20.22 -13.05 1.58
CA PRO A 14 21.30 -13.75 0.89
C PRO A 14 22.59 -12.94 0.72
N ALA A 15 22.47 -11.61 0.66
CA ALA A 15 23.62 -10.69 0.63
C ALA A 15 24.46 -10.69 1.92
N ARG A 16 23.93 -11.18 3.06
CA ARG A 16 24.59 -11.19 4.36
C ARG A 16 23.95 -12.22 5.31
N MET A 17 24.62 -13.37 5.44
CA MET A 17 24.23 -14.52 6.28
C MET A 17 25.19 -14.67 7.48
N ASP A 18 25.28 -13.63 8.32
CA ASP A 18 26.22 -13.57 9.44
C ASP A 18 25.59 -13.88 10.81
N GLY A 19 24.39 -14.47 10.82
CA GLY A 19 23.67 -14.83 12.04
C GLY A 19 22.95 -13.65 12.71
N THR A 20 22.76 -12.54 12.00
CA THR A 20 22.06 -11.35 12.52
C THR A 20 20.91 -10.91 11.61
N CYS A 21 19.91 -10.24 12.17
CA CYS A 21 18.87 -9.57 11.39
C CYS A 21 19.51 -8.57 10.41
N PHE A 22 19.14 -8.61 9.13
CA PHE A 22 19.70 -7.72 8.12
C PHE A 22 19.47 -6.23 8.44
N TYR A 23 18.35 -5.88 9.06
CA TYR A 23 18.00 -4.49 9.33
C TYR A 23 18.42 -4.01 10.71
N CYS A 24 18.02 -4.72 11.77
CA CYS A 24 18.31 -4.28 13.14
C CYS A 24 19.61 -4.85 13.72
N LYS A 25 20.32 -5.74 13.00
CA LYS A 25 21.63 -6.32 13.40
C LYS A 25 21.65 -7.09 14.71
N GLN A 26 20.47 -7.35 15.29
CA GLN A 26 20.35 -8.19 16.48
C GLN A 26 20.62 -9.66 16.10
N PRO A 27 21.34 -10.44 16.93
CA PRO A 27 21.63 -11.85 16.67
C PRO A 27 20.37 -12.71 16.60
N ILE A 28 20.42 -13.82 15.85
CA ILE A 28 19.36 -14.83 15.88
C ILE A 28 19.11 -15.32 17.31
N GLY A 29 17.83 -15.48 17.66
CA GLY A 29 17.39 -15.87 19.00
C GLY A 29 17.28 -14.71 20.01
N SER A 30 17.78 -13.52 19.66
CA SER A 30 17.57 -12.30 20.46
C SER A 30 16.28 -11.56 20.05
N ALA A 31 15.86 -10.58 20.85
CA ALA A 31 14.73 -9.73 20.50
C ALA A 31 15.12 -8.74 19.38
N HIS A 32 14.25 -8.57 18.39
CA HIS A 32 14.33 -7.43 17.50
C HIS A 32 14.28 -6.13 18.31
N ARG A 33 15.00 -5.10 17.81
CA ARG A 33 14.72 -3.73 18.23
C ARG A 33 13.29 -3.36 17.87
N SER A 34 12.64 -2.56 18.72
CA SER A 34 11.25 -2.12 18.53
C SER A 34 11.02 -1.29 17.26
N ASP A 35 12.09 -0.74 16.67
CA ASP A 35 12.09 0.05 15.44
C ASP A 35 12.49 -0.76 14.19
N CYS A 36 12.61 -2.09 14.31
CA CYS A 36 12.97 -2.94 13.18
C CYS A 36 11.89 -2.89 12.09
N VAL A 37 12.28 -2.62 10.85
CA VAL A 37 11.35 -2.52 9.69
C VAL A 37 10.62 -3.83 9.34
N LEU A 38 11.06 -4.97 9.90
CA LEU A 38 10.36 -6.24 9.79
C LEU A 38 9.17 -6.34 10.74
N ILE A 39 9.11 -5.48 11.76
CA ILE A 39 7.94 -5.33 12.64
C ILE A 39 6.99 -4.37 11.92
N VAL A 40 5.99 -4.93 11.26
CA VAL A 40 5.02 -4.20 10.44
C VAL A 40 3.66 -4.20 11.13
N LYS A 41 2.82 -3.21 10.81
CA LYS A 41 1.43 -3.21 11.24
C LYS A 41 0.52 -2.82 10.08
N SER A 42 -0.71 -3.30 10.12
CA SER A 42 -1.71 -2.90 9.15
C SER A 42 -2.20 -1.49 9.48
N VAL A 43 -2.25 -0.64 8.45
CA VAL A 43 -2.84 0.70 8.54
C VAL A 43 -3.91 0.83 7.47
N ARG A 44 -4.96 1.61 7.77
CA ARG A 44 -5.91 2.04 6.76
C ARG A 44 -5.42 3.33 6.16
N VAL A 45 -5.29 3.34 4.84
CA VAL A 45 -5.03 4.56 4.06
C VAL A 45 -6.26 4.89 3.22
N ARG A 46 -6.46 6.18 2.97
CA ARG A 46 -7.37 6.67 1.94
C ARG A 46 -6.53 7.06 0.74
N LEU A 47 -6.95 6.61 -0.44
CA LEU A 47 -6.43 7.04 -1.72
C LEU A 47 -7.52 7.87 -2.41
N THR A 48 -7.20 9.10 -2.78
CA THR A 48 -8.01 9.93 -3.65
C THR A 48 -7.30 10.05 -4.98
N VAL A 49 -8.01 9.83 -6.09
CA VAL A 49 -7.46 9.98 -7.44
C VAL A 49 -8.33 10.90 -8.27
N GLU A 50 -7.71 11.89 -8.91
CA GLU A 50 -8.35 12.88 -9.77
C GLU A 50 -7.75 12.79 -11.18
N TYR A 51 -8.62 12.55 -12.17
CA TYR A 51 -8.23 12.38 -13.56
C TYR A 51 -9.39 12.72 -14.49
N GLU A 52 -9.06 13.07 -15.72
CA GLU A 52 -10.03 13.40 -16.76
C GLU A 52 -10.59 12.11 -17.38
N VAL A 53 -11.89 12.12 -17.65
CA VAL A 53 -12.59 11.02 -18.34
C VAL A 53 -13.48 11.58 -19.43
N LEU A 54 -13.59 10.85 -20.54
CA LEU A 54 -14.53 11.18 -21.60
C LEU A 54 -15.91 10.63 -21.25
N VAL A 55 -16.92 11.49 -21.33
CA VAL A 55 -18.33 11.15 -21.12
C VAL A 55 -19.17 11.76 -22.25
N PRO A 56 -20.40 11.26 -22.51
CA PRO A 56 -21.32 11.90 -23.45
C PRO A 56 -21.50 13.39 -23.10
N ALA A 57 -21.50 14.25 -24.12
CA ALA A 57 -21.48 15.71 -23.93
C ALA A 57 -22.71 16.29 -23.22
N ASP A 58 -23.82 15.56 -23.23
CA ASP A 58 -25.07 15.89 -22.55
C ASP A 58 -25.15 15.33 -21.12
N SER A 59 -24.11 14.64 -20.63
CA SER A 59 -24.07 14.09 -19.28
C SER A 59 -24.03 15.21 -18.24
N THR A 60 -25.01 15.26 -17.34
CA THR A 60 -24.97 16.16 -16.19
C THR A 60 -24.08 15.58 -15.09
N PRO A 61 -23.63 16.39 -14.11
CA PRO A 61 -22.88 15.88 -12.96
C PRO A 61 -23.57 14.71 -12.26
N GLU A 62 -24.89 14.77 -12.09
CA GLU A 62 -25.67 13.73 -11.43
C GLU A 62 -25.68 12.42 -12.24
N MET A 63 -25.68 12.51 -13.58
CA MET A 63 -25.58 11.33 -14.45
C MET A 63 -24.22 10.66 -14.32
N VAL A 64 -23.13 11.44 -14.25
CA VAL A 64 -21.78 10.92 -14.04
C VAL A 64 -21.67 10.25 -12.67
N GLU A 65 -22.16 10.90 -11.61
CA GLU A 65 -22.17 10.35 -10.25
C GLU A 65 -22.99 9.05 -10.16
N PHE A 66 -24.18 9.03 -10.75
CA PHE A 66 -25.01 7.83 -10.80
C PHE A 66 -24.30 6.71 -11.55
N HIS A 67 -23.72 7.00 -12.72
CA HIS A 67 -22.99 6.02 -13.50
C HIS A 67 -21.85 5.40 -12.70
N ARG A 68 -20.99 6.24 -12.10
CA ARG A 68 -19.77 5.81 -11.39
C ARG A 68 -20.01 5.14 -10.03
N ASN A 69 -21.11 5.46 -9.34
CA ASN A 69 -21.32 5.01 -7.95
C ASN A 69 -22.56 4.14 -7.72
N ARG A 70 -23.57 4.20 -8.59
CA ARG A 70 -24.89 3.58 -8.34
C ARG A 70 -25.41 2.71 -9.48
N SER A 71 -24.84 2.82 -10.69
CA SER A 71 -25.24 2.03 -11.86
C SER A 71 -24.60 0.63 -11.86
N SER A 72 -24.73 -0.09 -12.98
CA SER A 72 -24.06 -1.37 -13.20
C SER A 72 -22.55 -1.24 -13.48
N TRP A 73 -22.02 -0.02 -13.58
CA TRP A 73 -20.59 0.18 -13.73
C TRP A 73 -19.84 -0.26 -12.46
N CYS A 74 -18.82 -1.10 -12.63
CA CYS A 74 -18.05 -1.68 -11.53
C CYS A 74 -16.85 -0.80 -11.20
N ALA A 75 -16.63 -0.49 -9.92
CA ALA A 75 -15.46 0.27 -9.47
C ALA A 75 -14.10 -0.39 -9.81
N ASN A 76 -14.07 -1.69 -10.11
CA ASN A 76 -12.86 -2.35 -10.60
C ASN A 76 -12.43 -1.84 -11.98
N ASN A 77 -13.35 -1.30 -12.79
CA ASN A 77 -13.03 -0.70 -14.08
C ASN A 77 -12.10 0.51 -13.94
N THR A 78 -12.11 1.20 -12.78
CA THR A 78 -11.13 2.25 -12.46
C THR A 78 -9.69 1.74 -12.57
N ILE A 79 -9.42 0.47 -12.28
CA ILE A 79 -8.07 -0.10 -12.35
C ILE A 79 -7.52 -0.02 -13.79
N GLU A 80 -8.34 -0.33 -14.78
CA GLU A 80 -7.96 -0.26 -16.20
C GLU A 80 -7.73 1.20 -16.63
N GLU A 81 -8.58 2.13 -16.19
CA GLU A 81 -8.41 3.57 -16.45
C GLU A 81 -7.10 4.10 -15.86
N LEU A 82 -6.78 3.72 -14.61
CA LEU A 82 -5.53 4.12 -13.95
C LEU A 82 -4.29 3.48 -14.59
N GLN A 83 -4.39 2.23 -15.04
CA GLN A 83 -3.33 1.57 -15.80
C GLN A 83 -3.06 2.28 -17.12
N ALA A 84 -4.11 2.69 -17.85
CA ALA A 84 -3.96 3.44 -19.09
C ALA A 84 -3.24 4.78 -18.86
N LEU A 85 -3.56 5.51 -17.78
CA LEU A 85 -2.85 6.73 -17.39
C LEU A 85 -1.37 6.47 -17.05
N ALA A 86 -1.09 5.41 -16.28
CA ALA A 86 0.26 5.05 -15.90
C ALA A 86 1.13 4.56 -17.08
N ASN A 87 0.52 4.00 -18.13
CA ASN A 87 1.24 3.45 -19.29
C ASN A 87 1.55 4.49 -20.38
N ASN A 88 1.17 5.76 -20.22
CA ASN A 88 1.58 6.82 -21.13
C ASN A 88 3.13 6.98 -21.09
N PRO A 89 3.84 7.31 -22.18
CA PRO A 89 5.31 7.43 -22.22
C PRO A 89 6.00 8.23 -21.10
N ASN A 90 5.29 9.14 -20.41
CA ASN A 90 5.74 9.86 -19.20
C ASN A 90 4.79 9.66 -18.01
N GLY A 91 3.91 8.67 -18.08
CA GLY A 91 2.78 8.46 -17.19
C GLY A 91 3.21 7.90 -15.84
N CYS A 92 2.80 8.57 -14.78
CA CYS A 92 2.73 8.00 -13.45
C CYS A 92 1.53 8.63 -12.75
N LEU A 93 1.05 8.01 -11.67
CA LEU A 93 -0.10 8.55 -10.93
C LEU A 93 0.28 9.65 -9.93
N CYS A 94 1.55 10.07 -9.89
CA CYS A 94 2.06 10.97 -8.85
C CYS A 94 1.31 12.31 -8.78
N ASP A 95 0.90 12.87 -9.93
CA ASP A 95 0.16 14.14 -9.99
C ASP A 95 -1.37 13.95 -9.95
N HIS A 96 -1.84 12.70 -9.96
CA HIS A 96 -3.26 12.36 -9.96
C HIS A 96 -3.75 11.81 -8.62
N ALA A 97 -2.83 11.32 -7.78
CA ALA A 97 -3.17 10.53 -6.60
C ALA A 97 -2.61 11.12 -5.32
N LYS A 98 -3.43 11.10 -4.26
CA LYS A 98 -3.04 11.49 -2.91
C LYS A 98 -3.36 10.37 -1.92
N PHE A 99 -2.38 10.03 -1.08
CA PHE A 99 -2.54 9.08 0.02
C PHE A 99 -2.64 9.82 1.35
N GLU A 100 -3.56 9.38 2.21
CA GLU A 100 -3.77 9.92 3.55
C GLU A 100 -3.84 8.77 4.56
N PHE A 101 -3.13 8.91 5.68
CA PHE A 101 -3.29 7.99 6.80
C PHE A 101 -4.66 8.20 7.46
N VAL A 102 -5.41 7.12 7.66
CA VAL A 102 -6.75 7.17 8.27
C VAL A 102 -6.70 6.65 9.69
N ALA A 103 -6.20 5.43 9.90
CA ALA A 103 -6.16 4.79 11.20
C ALA A 103 -5.18 3.61 11.23
N GLU A 104 -4.78 3.21 12.44
CA GLU A 104 -4.21 1.88 12.66
C GLU A 104 -5.31 0.83 12.48
N ALA A 105 -4.97 -0.28 11.84
CA ALA A 105 -5.94 -1.34 11.50
C ALA A 105 -5.59 -2.70 12.10
N GLY A 106 -4.40 -2.84 12.68
CA GLY A 106 -3.98 -4.08 13.33
C GLY A 106 -2.75 -3.87 14.22
N GLU A 107 -2.54 -4.82 15.11
CA GLU A 107 -1.37 -4.86 15.98
C GLU A 107 -0.09 -5.11 15.17
N PRO A 108 1.09 -4.71 15.69
CA PRO A 108 2.37 -5.09 15.11
C PRO A 108 2.51 -6.61 14.97
N THR A 109 3.07 -7.04 13.85
CA THR A 109 3.41 -8.42 13.53
C THR A 109 4.79 -8.47 12.87
N LEU A 110 5.46 -9.62 12.96
CA LEU A 110 6.75 -9.82 12.33
C LEU A 110 6.56 -10.36 10.90
N ARG A 111 7.20 -9.72 9.91
CA ARG A 111 7.18 -10.15 8.51
C ARG A 111 8.60 -10.29 7.97
N GLU A 112 9.12 -11.51 7.94
CA GLU A 112 10.47 -11.82 7.44
C GLU A 112 10.49 -12.24 5.95
N ASN A 113 9.29 -12.47 5.37
CA ASN A 113 9.05 -12.87 3.97
C ASN A 113 8.73 -11.69 3.03
#